data_AF-A0A7W0JGT0-F1
#
_entry.id   AF-A0A7W0JGT0-F1
#
_cell.length_a   1.000
_cell.length_b   1.000
_cell.length_c   1.000
_cell.angle_alpha   90.00
_cell.angle_beta   90.00
_cell.angle_gamma   90.00
#
_symmetry.space_group_name_H-M   'P 1'
#
loop_
_entity.id
_entity.type
_entity.pdbx_description
1 polymer ?
#
loop_
_entity_poly.entity_id
_entity_poly.type
_entity_poly.pdbx_seq_one_letter_code
_entity_poly.pdbx_strand_id
1 'polypeptide(L)'
;MQKSSLVARLVSLAAAALLLTASAQAQGQNSVSASFEKPPAEPIQINVLVGQSRVINFDRSIGRFSVSDPAVAEAVLVAPDQVLVNGKGFGQVNFIAWEQKGGQFVVFDVYVRANLSLIDSQIRELFPKNDINLSQANGSVVLSGKVSDAKTVAQVEAVVQAAGFKTVNMLQAPVKEMAQVQLQVRVAEVSRSRLRELGASYAYQSSPGVGG
;
A
#
# COMPACT_ATOMS: atom_id res chain seq x y z
N MET A 1 11.72 73.63 -11.57
CA MET A 1 11.32 72.25 -11.20
C MET A 1 11.89 71.30 -12.26
N GLN A 2 12.93 70.50 -11.96
CA GLN A 2 13.38 69.31 -12.73
C GLN A 2 14.76 68.84 -12.18
N LYS A 3 14.79 68.04 -11.11
CA LYS A 3 16.03 67.41 -10.56
C LYS A 3 15.80 66.03 -9.93
N SER A 4 14.82 65.22 -10.38
CA SER A 4 14.44 63.98 -9.69
C SER A 4 14.47 62.68 -10.53
N SER A 5 15.16 62.62 -11.68
CA SER A 5 15.14 61.42 -12.54
C SER A 5 16.39 60.53 -12.51
N LEU A 6 17.48 60.92 -11.83
CA LEU A 6 18.73 60.14 -11.82
C LEU A 6 18.84 59.14 -10.67
N VAL A 7 18.24 59.43 -9.50
CA VAL A 7 18.29 58.53 -8.33
C VAL A 7 17.42 57.29 -8.52
N ALA A 8 16.30 57.40 -9.24
CA ALA A 8 15.38 56.29 -9.48
C ALA A 8 15.95 55.19 -10.41
N ARG A 9 16.91 55.54 -11.29
CA ARG A 9 17.54 54.58 -12.22
C ARG A 9 18.72 53.81 -11.62
N LEU A 10 19.36 54.35 -10.58
CA LEU A 10 20.46 53.67 -9.88
C LEU A 10 19.95 52.66 -8.83
N VAL A 11 18.80 52.95 -8.21
CA VAL A 11 18.16 52.02 -7.25
C VAL A 11 17.55 50.80 -7.96
N SER A 12 17.12 50.95 -9.21
CA SER A 12 16.55 49.85 -10.00
C SER A 12 17.60 48.86 -10.54
N LEU A 13 18.85 49.28 -10.76
CA LEU A 13 19.94 48.35 -11.11
C LEU A 13 20.51 47.60 -9.89
N ALA A 14 20.52 48.21 -8.71
CA ALA A 14 20.95 47.53 -7.48
C ALA A 14 19.90 46.52 -6.97
N ALA A 15 18.61 46.79 -7.18
CA ALA A 15 17.53 45.87 -6.83
C ALA A 15 17.42 44.67 -7.79
N ALA A 16 17.81 44.83 -9.07
CA ALA A 16 17.81 43.74 -10.03
C ALA A 16 19.01 42.78 -9.86
N ALA A 17 20.13 43.24 -9.30
CA ALA A 17 21.31 42.40 -9.07
C ALA A 17 21.24 41.57 -7.77
N LEU A 18 20.37 41.91 -6.82
CA LEU A 18 20.20 41.16 -5.56
C LEU A 18 19.16 40.03 -5.62
N LEU A 19 18.39 39.92 -6.71
CA LEU A 19 17.31 38.93 -6.85
C LEU A 19 17.71 37.67 -7.63
N LEU A 20 18.94 37.59 -8.16
CA LEU A 20 19.41 36.46 -8.98
C LEU A 20 20.21 35.41 -8.20
N THR A 21 20.49 35.59 -6.92
CA THR A 21 21.31 34.64 -6.12
C THR A 21 20.50 33.70 -5.21
N ALA A 22 19.16 33.72 -5.25
CA ALA A 22 18.32 32.99 -4.28
C ALA A 22 17.77 31.63 -4.75
N SER A 23 18.08 31.16 -5.96
CA SER A 23 17.48 29.93 -6.53
C SER A 23 18.52 28.88 -6.94
N ALA A 24 19.45 28.54 -6.04
CA ALA A 24 20.38 27.40 -6.26
C ALA A 24 20.35 26.32 -5.15
N GLN A 25 19.56 26.48 -4.09
CA GLN A 25 19.44 25.47 -3.03
C GLN A 25 18.11 24.72 -3.11
N ALA A 26 17.88 24.04 -4.23
CA ALA A 26 16.81 23.06 -4.36
C ALA A 26 17.23 21.94 -5.31
N GLN A 27 18.48 21.47 -5.20
CA GLN A 27 18.85 20.16 -5.70
C GLN A 27 18.76 19.20 -4.53
N GLY A 28 17.83 18.25 -4.61
CA GLY A 28 17.63 17.21 -3.62
C GLY A 28 18.94 16.52 -3.32
N GLN A 29 19.52 16.84 -2.17
CA GLN A 29 20.69 16.16 -1.66
C GLN A 29 20.26 14.74 -1.30
N ASN A 30 20.55 13.79 -2.18
CA ASN A 30 20.43 12.36 -1.93
C ASN A 30 21.49 11.84 -0.94
N SER A 31 22.16 12.76 -0.24
CA SER A 31 23.28 12.51 0.66
C SER A 31 22.99 13.08 2.05
N VAL A 32 23.09 12.23 3.07
CA VAL A 32 23.04 12.63 4.48
C VAL A 32 24.47 12.68 5.02
N SER A 33 24.84 13.76 5.71
CA SER A 33 26.16 13.89 6.33
C SER A 33 26.11 13.51 7.81
N ALA A 34 27.11 12.78 8.28
CA ALA A 34 27.25 12.38 9.68
C ALA A 34 28.68 12.63 10.18
N SER A 35 28.82 12.92 11.47
CA SER A 35 30.11 13.21 12.10
C SER A 35 30.37 12.31 13.30
N PHE A 36 31.58 11.74 13.35
CA PHE A 36 32.09 10.98 14.49
C PHE A 36 32.73 11.86 15.56
N GLU A 37 33.15 13.10 15.23
CA GLU A 37 33.75 14.02 16.20
C GLU A 37 32.75 14.51 17.25
N LYS A 38 31.48 14.67 16.84
CA LYS A 38 30.38 15.03 17.72
C LYS A 38 29.19 14.12 17.42
N PRO A 39 29.20 12.87 17.92
CA PRO A 39 28.09 11.96 17.67
C PRO A 39 26.81 12.58 18.25
N PRO A 40 25.72 12.63 17.48
CA PRO A 40 24.46 13.15 17.98
C PRO A 40 23.95 12.26 19.12
N ALA A 41 23.31 12.90 20.11
CA ALA A 41 22.72 12.18 21.24
C ALA A 41 21.47 11.38 20.84
N GLU A 42 20.81 11.78 19.74
CA GLU A 42 19.65 11.10 19.16
C GLU A 42 20.01 10.46 17.82
N PRO A 43 19.35 9.35 17.45
CA PRO A 43 19.54 8.73 16.13
C PRO A 43 19.18 9.68 14.98
N ILE A 44 20.01 9.69 13.93
CA ILE A 44 19.74 10.48 12.72
C ILE A 44 18.68 9.75 11.88
N GLN A 45 17.55 10.39 11.63
CA GLN A 45 16.48 9.80 10.81
C GLN A 45 16.78 9.93 9.32
N ILE A 46 16.69 8.83 8.58
CA ILE A 46 16.84 8.78 7.13
C ILE A 46 15.61 8.16 6.52
N ASN A 47 15.00 8.87 5.56
CA ASN A 47 13.88 8.34 4.78
C ASN A 47 14.40 7.82 3.42
N VAL A 48 14.15 6.54 3.16
CA VAL A 48 14.50 5.85 1.92
C VAL A 48 13.22 5.28 1.32
N LEU A 49 13.11 5.26 -0.01
CA LEU A 49 12.01 4.58 -0.68
C LEU A 49 12.44 3.18 -1.08
N VAL A 50 11.52 2.22 -1.10
CA VAL A 50 11.78 0.88 -1.65
C VAL A 50 12.25 1.00 -3.10
N GLY A 51 13.36 0.35 -3.42
CA GLY A 51 14.02 0.41 -4.74
C GLY A 51 14.88 1.66 -4.95
N GLN A 52 14.98 2.57 -3.97
CA GLN A 52 15.87 3.73 -4.01
C GLN A 52 17.01 3.58 -3.00
N SER A 53 18.03 4.41 -3.18
CA SER A 53 19.21 4.43 -2.34
C SER A 53 19.54 5.84 -1.85
N ARG A 54 20.20 5.91 -0.69
CA ARG A 54 20.73 7.15 -0.11
C ARG A 54 22.19 6.95 0.24
N VAL A 55 23.01 7.96 -0.04
CA VAL A 55 24.41 7.94 0.36
C VAL A 55 24.52 8.62 1.73
N ILE A 56 25.27 8.01 2.64
CA ILE A 56 25.64 8.60 3.91
C ILE A 56 27.13 8.91 3.83
N ASN A 57 27.46 10.19 3.93
CA ASN A 57 28.84 10.68 3.95
C ASN A 57 29.26 10.88 5.41
N PHE A 58 30.45 10.39 5.74
CA PHE A 58 31.04 10.52 7.06
C PHE A 58 32.24 11.46 7.00
N ASP A 59 32.53 12.13 8.11
CA ASP A 59 33.72 12.96 8.27
C ASP A 59 35.02 12.15 8.40
N ARG A 60 34.91 10.85 8.73
CA ARG A 60 36.04 9.94 8.93
C ARG A 60 35.76 8.55 8.38
N SER A 61 36.85 7.80 8.18
CA SER A 61 36.81 6.42 7.68
C SER A 61 36.09 5.48 8.65
N ILE A 62 35.18 4.67 8.11
CA ILE A 62 34.37 3.68 8.81
C ILE A 62 35.15 2.37 8.88
N GLY A 63 35.21 1.76 10.07
CA GLY A 63 35.85 0.46 10.25
C GLY A 63 34.89 -0.71 10.11
N ARG A 64 33.64 -0.51 10.56
CA ARG A 64 32.57 -1.51 10.50
C ARG A 64 31.21 -0.83 10.53
N PHE A 65 30.19 -1.53 10.04
CA PHE A 65 28.81 -1.11 10.14
C PHE A 65 27.89 -2.30 10.38
N SER A 66 26.67 -2.04 10.84
CA SER A 66 25.65 -3.05 11.11
C SER A 66 24.26 -2.50 10.75
N VAL A 67 23.43 -3.36 10.18
CA VAL A 67 22.02 -3.08 9.87
C VAL A 67 21.17 -4.09 10.61
N SER A 68 20.11 -3.65 11.29
CA SER A 68 19.24 -4.53 12.08
C SER A 68 18.57 -5.62 11.26
N ASP A 69 18.02 -5.28 10.08
CA ASP A 69 17.36 -6.23 9.19
C ASP A 69 17.77 -6.01 7.71
N PRO A 70 18.64 -6.89 7.16
CA PRO A 70 19.07 -6.86 5.75
C PRO A 70 17.96 -7.07 4.72
N ALA A 71 16.79 -7.60 5.11
CA ALA A 71 15.65 -7.77 4.22
C ALA A 71 14.93 -6.43 3.96
N VAL A 72 14.99 -5.49 4.90
CA VAL A 72 14.36 -4.16 4.80
C VAL A 72 15.32 -3.15 4.19
N ALA A 73 16.56 -3.06 4.68
CA ALA A 73 17.57 -2.20 4.08
C ALA A 73 18.93 -2.89 4.03
N GLU A 74 19.73 -2.55 3.02
CA GLU A 74 21.08 -3.07 2.86
C GLU A 74 22.06 -1.91 2.79
N ALA A 75 23.15 -1.98 3.57
CA ALA A 75 24.20 -0.99 3.57
C ALA A 75 25.43 -1.55 2.84
N VAL A 76 25.97 -0.79 1.89
CA VAL A 76 27.15 -1.16 1.10
C VAL A 76 28.18 -0.03 1.22
N LEU A 77 29.40 -0.40 1.58
CA LEU A 77 30.52 0.55 1.62
C LEU A 77 30.96 0.89 0.19
N VAL A 78 30.85 2.16 -0.19
CA VAL A 78 31.25 2.63 -1.53
C VAL A 78 32.63 3.28 -1.48
N ALA A 79 32.92 3.98 -0.40
CA ALA A 79 34.24 4.55 -0.09
C ALA A 79 34.50 4.42 1.41
N PRO A 80 35.75 4.58 1.89
CA PRO A 80 36.06 4.47 3.31
C PRO A 80 35.21 5.38 4.22
N ASP A 81 34.78 6.53 3.69
CA ASP A 81 33.96 7.55 4.33
C ASP A 81 32.51 7.60 3.79
N GLN A 82 32.09 6.67 2.93
CA GLN A 82 30.75 6.69 2.30
C GLN A 82 30.08 5.34 2.31
N VAL A 83 28.83 5.31 2.82
CA VAL A 83 27.98 4.12 2.81
C VAL A 83 26.72 4.40 2.02
N LEU A 84 26.41 3.53 1.08
CA LEU A 84 25.16 3.52 0.36
C LEU A 84 24.15 2.66 1.11
N VAL A 85 23.02 3.25 1.49
CA VAL A 85 21.88 2.54 2.10
C VAL A 85 20.81 2.34 1.03
N ASN A 86 20.54 1.08 0.71
CA ASN A 86 19.55 0.63 -0.27
C ASN A 86 18.27 0.18 0.46
N GLY A 87 17.12 0.74 0.08
CA GLY A 87 15.82 0.29 0.58
C GLY A 87 15.32 -0.91 -0.22
N LYS A 88 15.22 -2.10 0.41
CA LYS A 88 14.79 -3.35 -0.25
C LYS A 88 13.35 -3.72 0.10
N GLY A 89 13.03 -3.63 1.38
CA GLY A 89 11.71 -3.88 1.94
C GLY A 89 11.27 -2.66 2.73
N PHE A 90 9.97 -2.55 2.98
CA PHE A 90 9.40 -1.45 3.73
C PHE A 90 9.39 -1.77 5.22
N GLY A 91 9.65 -0.78 6.05
CA GLY A 91 9.83 -0.95 7.49
C GLY A 91 10.75 0.09 8.09
N GLN A 92 11.11 -0.10 9.36
CA GLN A 92 12.10 0.70 10.06
C GLN A 92 13.25 -0.23 10.48
N VAL A 93 14.48 0.21 10.23
CA VAL A 93 15.69 -0.50 10.68
C VAL A 93 16.70 0.48 11.25
N ASN A 94 17.54 -0.02 12.14
CA ASN A 94 18.62 0.78 12.67
C ASN A 94 19.89 0.44 11.89
N PHE A 95 20.63 1.48 11.53
CA PHE A 95 21.94 1.39 10.93
C PHE A 95 22.95 2.03 11.88
N ILE A 96 24.01 1.30 12.20
CA ILE A 96 25.06 1.76 13.11
C ILE A 96 26.38 1.69 12.38
N ALA A 97 27.11 2.80 12.37
CA ALA A 97 28.45 2.88 11.80
C ALA A 97 29.46 3.15 12.93
N TRP A 98 30.61 2.48 12.90
CA TRP A 98 31.72 2.69 13.82
C TRP A 98 32.92 3.23 13.07
N GLU A 99 33.59 4.21 13.67
CA GLU A 99 34.85 4.76 13.15
C GLU A 99 35.95 3.69 13.16
N GLN A 100 36.86 3.73 12.17
CA GLN A 100 37.95 2.77 12.05
C GLN A 100 39.05 2.96 13.11
N LYS A 101 39.33 4.22 13.48
CA LYS A 101 40.46 4.60 14.35
C LYS A 101 40.03 5.06 15.74
N GLY A 102 38.79 5.51 15.91
CA GLY A 102 38.22 5.92 17.18
C GLY A 102 37.09 4.99 17.59
N GLY A 103 36.88 4.78 18.88
CA GLY A 103 35.79 3.95 19.40
C GLY A 103 34.40 4.56 19.25
N GLN A 104 34.25 5.62 18.43
CA GLN A 104 33.01 6.36 18.24
C GLN A 104 32.06 5.61 17.31
N PHE A 105 30.76 5.83 17.51
CA PHE A 105 29.72 5.27 16.66
C PHE A 105 28.61 6.29 16.44
N VAL A 106 27.93 6.15 15.30
CA VAL A 106 26.75 6.95 14.96
C VAL A 106 25.60 6.00 14.64
N VAL A 107 24.42 6.33 15.15
CA VAL A 107 23.19 5.55 14.96
C VAL A 107 22.26 6.32 14.02
N PHE A 108 21.68 5.59 13.09
CA PHE A 108 20.70 6.09 12.13
C PHE A 108 19.44 5.24 12.19
N ASP A 109 18.29 5.92 12.20
CA ASP A 109 16.99 5.29 12.06
C ASP A 109 16.57 5.40 10.59
N VAL A 110 16.62 4.28 9.88
CA VAL A 110 16.28 4.21 8.46
C VAL A 110 14.83 3.80 8.31
N TYR A 111 14.01 4.73 7.84
CA TYR A 111 12.61 4.52 7.49
C TYR A 111 12.51 4.21 6.00
N VAL A 112 12.25 2.95 5.68
CA VAL A 112 12.01 2.54 4.30
C VAL A 112 10.51 2.54 4.01
N ARG A 113 10.08 3.46 3.16
CA ARG A 113 8.67 3.61 2.78
C ARG A 113 8.44 3.07 1.37
N ALA A 114 7.32 2.41 1.14
CA ALA A 114 6.92 2.07 -0.22
C ALA A 114 6.27 3.28 -0.90
N ASN A 115 6.54 3.49 -2.18
CA ASN A 115 5.76 4.45 -2.98
C ASN A 115 4.45 3.79 -3.39
N LEU A 116 3.39 4.02 -2.61
CA LEU A 116 2.06 3.50 -2.93
C LEU A 116 1.35 4.33 -4.00
N SER A 117 1.80 5.55 -4.30
CA SER A 117 1.09 6.44 -5.23
C SER A 117 1.00 5.86 -6.64
N LEU A 118 2.06 5.17 -7.10
CA LEU A 118 2.07 4.51 -8.41
C LEU A 118 1.10 3.31 -8.45
N ILE A 119 1.07 2.54 -7.37
CA ILE A 119 0.19 1.36 -7.26
C ILE A 119 -1.27 1.82 -7.12
N ASP A 120 -1.52 2.85 -6.33
CA ASP A 120 -2.84 3.46 -6.15
C ASP A 120 -3.38 4.03 -7.46
N SER A 121 -2.55 4.76 -8.23
CA SER A 121 -2.95 5.25 -9.56
C SER A 121 -3.28 4.12 -10.52
N GLN A 122 -2.48 3.05 -10.52
CA GLN A 122 -2.71 1.88 -11.36
C GLN A 122 -4.00 1.14 -10.96
N ILE A 123 -4.24 0.96 -9.65
CA ILE A 123 -5.47 0.34 -9.15
C ILE A 123 -6.69 1.19 -9.54
N ARG A 124 -6.58 2.52 -9.45
CA ARG A 124 -7.67 3.42 -9.81
C ARG A 124 -7.97 3.40 -11.31
N GLU A 125 -6.96 3.23 -12.15
CA GLU A 125 -7.11 3.06 -13.59
C GLU A 125 -7.75 1.71 -13.96
N LEU A 126 -7.33 0.63 -13.30
CA LEU A 126 -7.87 -0.72 -13.53
C LEU A 126 -9.29 -0.91 -12.98
N PHE A 127 -9.61 -0.23 -11.87
CA PHE A 127 -10.87 -0.40 -11.13
C PHE A 127 -11.57 0.94 -10.83
N PRO A 128 -11.91 1.75 -11.85
CA PRO A 128 -12.39 3.12 -11.65
C PRO A 128 -13.75 3.23 -10.94
N LYS A 129 -14.51 2.12 -10.86
CA LYS A 129 -15.83 2.06 -10.22
C LYS A 129 -15.79 1.64 -8.75
N ASN A 130 -14.61 1.25 -8.24
CA ASN A 130 -14.46 0.75 -6.87
C ASN A 130 -13.70 1.78 -6.02
N ASP A 131 -14.08 1.90 -4.76
CA ASP A 131 -13.39 2.76 -3.79
C ASP A 131 -12.37 1.90 -3.04
N ILE A 132 -11.12 1.93 -3.50
CA ILE A 132 -10.01 1.16 -2.92
C ILE A 132 -8.96 2.15 -2.44
N ASN A 133 -8.60 2.05 -1.16
CA ASN A 133 -7.58 2.87 -0.51
C ASN A 133 -6.47 1.97 0.03
N LEU A 134 -5.23 2.35 -0.26
CA LEU A 134 -4.02 1.64 0.15
C LEU A 134 -3.36 2.41 1.29
N SER A 135 -3.13 1.75 2.42
CA SER A 135 -2.36 2.31 3.53
C SER A 135 -1.26 1.35 3.98
N GLN A 136 -0.28 1.87 4.73
CA GLN A 136 0.86 1.11 5.22
C GLN A 136 0.69 0.86 6.72
N ALA A 137 0.81 -0.39 7.16
CA ALA A 137 0.80 -0.74 8.58
C ALA A 137 1.72 -1.94 8.85
N ASN A 138 2.63 -1.80 9.83
CA ASN A 138 3.47 -2.90 10.36
C ASN A 138 4.16 -3.78 9.31
N GLY A 139 4.74 -3.19 8.26
CA GLY A 139 5.39 -4.01 7.23
C GLY A 139 4.38 -4.83 6.39
N SER A 140 3.12 -4.38 6.29
CA SER A 140 2.12 -4.80 5.29
C SER A 140 1.39 -3.60 4.64
N VAL A 141 0.84 -3.82 3.45
CA VAL A 141 -0.08 -2.89 2.76
C VAL A 141 -1.51 -3.31 3.10
N VAL A 142 -2.25 -2.39 3.72
CA VAL A 142 -3.65 -2.58 4.09
C VAL A 142 -4.53 -2.08 2.95
N LEU A 143 -5.42 -2.96 2.47
CA LEU A 143 -6.39 -2.67 1.43
C LEU A 143 -7.73 -2.40 2.11
N SER A 144 -8.28 -1.19 1.96
CA SER A 144 -9.55 -0.81 2.58
C SER A 144 -10.49 -0.13 1.60
N GLY A 145 -11.80 -0.22 1.87
CA GLY A 145 -12.83 0.40 1.04
C GLY A 145 -13.89 -0.58 0.54
N LYS A 146 -14.59 -0.22 -0.53
CA LYS A 146 -15.74 -0.93 -1.08
C LYS A 146 -15.46 -1.40 -2.51
N VAL A 147 -15.70 -2.67 -2.76
CA VAL A 147 -15.55 -3.29 -4.08
C VAL A 147 -16.87 -3.88 -4.55
N SER A 148 -17.06 -3.96 -5.86
CA SER A 148 -18.30 -4.47 -6.47
C SER A 148 -18.46 -6.00 -6.32
N ASP A 149 -17.35 -6.75 -6.35
CA ASP A 149 -17.35 -8.22 -6.39
C ASP A 149 -16.15 -8.80 -5.63
N ALA A 150 -16.31 -10.02 -5.10
CA ALA A 150 -15.22 -10.77 -4.45
C ALA A 150 -14.06 -11.10 -5.41
N LYS A 151 -14.32 -11.20 -6.72
CA LYS A 151 -13.26 -11.42 -7.72
C LYS A 151 -12.30 -10.23 -7.82
N THR A 152 -12.83 -9.01 -7.71
CA THR A 152 -12.04 -7.78 -7.71
C THR A 152 -11.08 -7.73 -6.53
N VAL A 153 -11.52 -8.19 -5.36
CA VAL A 153 -10.68 -8.29 -4.16
C VAL A 153 -9.41 -9.10 -4.43
N ALA A 154 -9.57 -10.31 -4.98
CA ALA A 154 -8.45 -11.20 -5.27
C ALA A 154 -7.50 -10.61 -6.34
N GLN A 155 -8.04 -9.89 -7.33
CA GLN A 155 -7.23 -9.24 -8.36
C GLN A 155 -6.41 -8.08 -7.80
N VAL A 156 -7.01 -7.23 -6.97
CA VAL A 156 -6.32 -6.11 -6.31
C VAL A 156 -5.20 -6.64 -5.42
N GLU A 157 -5.48 -7.69 -4.65
CA GLU A 157 -4.49 -8.35 -3.82
C GLU A 157 -3.31 -8.89 -4.64
N ALA A 158 -3.58 -9.57 -5.76
CA ALA A 158 -2.55 -10.10 -6.64
C ALA A 158 -1.65 -8.99 -7.24
N VAL A 159 -2.21 -7.83 -7.60
CA VAL A 159 -1.42 -6.68 -8.10
C VAL A 159 -0.44 -6.18 -7.05
N VAL A 160 -0.89 -6.06 -5.80
CA VAL A 160 -0.05 -5.57 -4.70
C VAL A 160 1.01 -6.59 -4.29
N GLN A 161 0.67 -7.89 -4.31
CA GLN A 161 1.64 -8.96 -4.08
C GLN A 161 2.69 -9.06 -5.20
N ALA A 162 2.30 -8.86 -6.46
CA ALA A 162 3.23 -8.82 -7.59
C ALA A 162 4.24 -7.67 -7.49
N ALA A 163 3.85 -6.57 -6.84
CA ALA A 163 4.75 -5.46 -6.51
C ALA A 163 5.69 -5.77 -5.31
N GLY A 164 5.61 -6.96 -4.72
CA GLY A 164 6.50 -7.43 -3.66
C GLY A 164 6.02 -7.09 -2.25
N PHE A 165 4.77 -6.65 -2.07
CA PHE A 165 4.24 -6.25 -0.77
C PHE A 165 3.35 -7.33 -0.15
N LYS A 166 3.48 -7.53 1.16
CA LYS A 166 2.52 -8.32 1.95
C LYS A 166 1.22 -7.54 2.10
N THR A 167 0.09 -8.22 1.97
CA THR A 167 -1.25 -7.61 1.96
C THR A 167 -2.06 -7.98 3.20
N VAL A 168 -2.81 -7.01 3.72
CA VAL A 168 -3.87 -7.23 4.72
C VAL A 168 -5.18 -6.71 4.12
N ASN A 169 -6.11 -7.61 3.91
CA ASN A 169 -7.35 -7.30 3.21
C ASN A 169 -8.46 -6.87 4.20
N MET A 170 -8.94 -5.64 4.02
CA MET A 170 -10.09 -5.06 4.72
C MET A 170 -11.13 -4.51 3.72
N LEU A 171 -11.15 -5.04 2.50
CA LEU A 171 -12.10 -4.66 1.47
C LEU A 171 -13.47 -5.28 1.76
N GLN A 172 -14.51 -4.45 1.67
CA GLN A 172 -15.89 -4.89 1.82
C GLN A 172 -16.49 -5.14 0.44
N ALA A 173 -16.80 -6.41 0.16
CA ALA A 173 -17.62 -6.78 -0.99
C ALA A 173 -19.07 -6.96 -0.52
N PRO A 174 -20.07 -6.46 -1.27
CA PRO A 174 -21.45 -6.80 -0.99
C PRO A 174 -21.57 -8.33 -1.07
N VAL A 175 -22.03 -8.95 0.01
CA VAL A 175 -22.43 -10.34 -0.02
C VAL A 175 -23.58 -10.39 -1.01
N LYS A 176 -23.32 -10.96 -2.19
CA LYS A 176 -24.37 -11.17 -3.18
C LYS A 176 -25.36 -12.12 -2.53
N GLU A 177 -26.45 -11.58 -1.99
CA GLU A 177 -27.52 -12.38 -1.43
C GLU A 177 -27.93 -13.36 -2.52
N MET A 178 -27.59 -14.63 -2.33
CA MET A 178 -28.05 -15.67 -3.22
C MET A 178 -29.57 -15.65 -3.05
N ALA A 179 -30.29 -15.16 -4.05
CA ALA A 179 -31.74 -15.12 -4.02
C ALA A 179 -32.24 -16.53 -3.71
N GLN A 180 -32.60 -16.77 -2.45
CA GLN A 180 -33.00 -18.08 -2.01
C GLN A 180 -34.40 -18.32 -2.57
N VAL A 181 -34.47 -19.10 -3.64
CA VAL A 181 -35.76 -19.49 -4.23
C VAL A 181 -36.45 -20.44 -3.25
N GLN A 182 -37.46 -19.95 -2.54
CA GLN A 182 -38.27 -20.78 -1.66
C GLN A 182 -39.25 -21.61 -2.50
N LEU A 183 -38.95 -22.90 -2.66
CA LEU A 183 -39.85 -23.84 -3.32
C LEU A 183 -40.99 -24.21 -2.37
N GLN A 184 -42.20 -23.69 -2.63
CA GLN A 184 -43.42 -24.16 -1.97
C GLN A 184 -43.99 -25.36 -2.75
N VAL A 185 -43.70 -26.57 -2.27
CA VAL A 185 -44.27 -27.79 -2.85
C VAL A 185 -45.59 -28.10 -2.14
N ARG A 186 -46.71 -28.03 -2.87
CA ARG A 186 -48.02 -28.56 -2.42
C ARG A 186 -48.15 -29.98 -2.94
N VAL A 187 -47.96 -30.97 -2.09
CA VAL A 187 -48.13 -32.38 -2.45
C VAL A 187 -49.61 -32.75 -2.32
N ALA A 188 -50.25 -33.07 -3.43
CA ALA A 188 -51.56 -33.70 -3.44
C ALA A 188 -51.36 -35.22 -3.57
N GLU A 189 -51.60 -35.95 -2.49
CA GLU A 189 -51.54 -37.41 -2.51
C GLU A 189 -52.83 -37.98 -3.12
N VAL A 190 -52.70 -38.69 -4.25
CA VAL A 190 -53.83 -39.40 -4.88
C VAL A 190 -53.87 -40.81 -4.31
N SER A 191 -54.78 -41.03 -3.36
CA SER A 191 -55.03 -42.34 -2.80
C SER A 191 -55.73 -43.24 -3.83
N ARG A 192 -54.96 -44.14 -4.48
CA ARG A 192 -55.49 -45.14 -5.44
C ARG A 192 -56.51 -46.09 -4.81
N SER A 193 -56.47 -46.28 -3.48
CA SER A 193 -57.46 -47.05 -2.72
C SER A 193 -58.85 -46.41 -2.77
N ARG A 194 -58.96 -45.09 -2.57
CA ARG A 194 -60.24 -44.38 -2.65
C ARG A 194 -60.83 -44.38 -4.06
N LEU A 195 -59.98 -44.31 -5.08
CA LEU A 195 -60.43 -44.46 -6.47
C LEU A 195 -61.00 -45.85 -6.76
N ARG A 196 -60.46 -46.91 -6.13
CA ARG A 196 -60.97 -48.29 -6.29
C ARG A 196 -62.29 -48.52 -5.55
N GLU A 197 -62.46 -47.92 -4.38
CA GLU A 197 -63.70 -48.02 -3.58
C GLU A 197 -64.88 -47.30 -4.28
N LEU A 198 -64.64 -46.12 -4.86
CA LEU A 198 -65.61 -45.41 -5.69
C LEU A 198 -65.94 -46.17 -7.00
N GLY A 199 -64.97 -46.89 -7.58
CA GLY A 199 -65.22 -47.73 -8.76
C GLY A 199 -66.08 -48.97 -8.46
N ALA A 200 -65.95 -49.53 -7.26
CA ALA A 200 -66.68 -50.73 -6.86
C ALA A 200 -68.17 -50.46 -6.57
N SER A 201 -68.51 -49.28 -6.03
CA SER A 201 -69.91 -48.91 -5.76
C SER A 201 -70.72 -48.65 -7.04
N TYR A 202 -70.07 -48.13 -8.08
CA TYR A 202 -70.71 -47.97 -9.40
C TYR A 202 -70.98 -49.30 -10.10
N ALA A 203 -70.09 -50.28 -9.93
CA ALA A 203 -70.25 -51.61 -10.51
C ALA A 203 -71.37 -52.44 -9.85
N TYR A 204 -71.72 -52.17 -8.58
CA TYR A 204 -72.77 -52.90 -7.87
C TYR A 204 -74.20 -52.43 -8.19
N GLN A 205 -74.37 -51.25 -8.79
CA GLN A 205 -75.70 -50.68 -9.07
C GLN A 205 -76.25 -50.99 -10.48
N SER A 206 -75.61 -51.90 -11.22
CA SER A 206 -76.12 -52.39 -12.51
C SER A 206 -76.26 -53.91 -12.53
N SER A 207 -77.12 -54.45 -11.66
CA SER A 207 -77.66 -55.81 -11.86
C SER A 207 -79.08 -55.72 -12.46
N PRO A 208 -79.31 -56.30 -13.65
CA PRO A 208 -80.60 -56.29 -14.33
C PRO A 208 -81.57 -57.34 -13.74
N GLY A 209 -82.85 -56.95 -13.70
CA GLY A 209 -84.08 -57.76 -13.75
C GLY A 209 -84.12 -59.18 -13.16
N VAL A 210 -84.97 -59.34 -12.14
CA VAL A 210 -85.73 -60.57 -11.80
C VAL A 210 -87.13 -60.05 -11.46
N GLY A 211 -88.22 -60.36 -12.18
CA GLY A 211 -88.70 -61.68 -12.57
C GLY A 211 -89.91 -62.01 -11.67
N GLY A 212 -91.12 -61.78 -12.19
CA GLY A 212 -92.41 -62.01 -11.52
C GLY A 212 -93.56 -61.56 -12.39
#